data_AF-A0A383CG12-F1
#
_entry.id   AF-A0A383CG12-F1
#
_cell.length_a   1.000
_cell.length_b   1.000
_cell.length_c   1.000
_cell.angle_alpha   90.00
_cell.angle_beta   90.00
_cell.angle_gamma   90.00
#
_symmetry.space_group_name_H-M   'P 1'
#
loop_
_entity.id
_entity.type
_entity.pdbx_description
1 polymer ?
#
loop_
_entity_poly.entity_id
_entity_poly.type
_entity_poly.pdbx_seq_one_letter_code
_entity_poly.pdbx_strand_id
1 'polypeptide(L)'
;MLTTNPFSVLSETVPSIAMQSFVIVMGLLVVLGTLLDIIHKKNVKYFFENAKKAKKSAKKTLTTGEKTAVVIKTIASDIATTSELGAGKRRAAHLLGMYGTILFWVGSVIMIFCYASPSSDTPLIWPIIWHTGAIMTVLGGFWFWLFLRVDVYSEAHPWYRIIKADLFVLSLLASATFGLIWSFLQSLNLN
;
A
#
# COMPACT_ATOMS: atom_id res chain seq x y z
N MET A 1 14.66 18.13 2.21
CA MET A 1 13.48 17.25 2.31
C MET A 1 13.53 16.13 1.28
N LEU A 2 13.24 16.38 -0.01
CA LEU A 2 13.05 15.32 -1.02
C LEU A 2 14.26 14.40 -1.25
N THR A 3 15.47 14.89 -1.02
CA THR A 3 16.73 14.16 -1.18
C THR A 3 17.31 13.66 0.14
N THR A 4 16.69 14.01 1.26
CA THR A 4 17.13 13.65 2.61
C THR A 4 16.46 12.34 3.01
N ASN A 5 17.21 11.40 3.56
CA ASN A 5 16.65 10.18 4.16
C ASN A 5 16.11 10.50 5.56
N PRO A 6 14.78 10.53 5.78
CA PRO A 6 14.21 10.90 7.07
C PRO A 6 14.48 9.86 8.17
N PHE A 7 14.78 8.61 7.80
CA PHE A 7 15.13 7.54 8.75
C PHE A 7 16.58 7.61 9.21
N SER A 8 17.48 8.16 8.38
CA SER A 8 18.85 8.47 8.80
C SER A 8 18.86 9.56 9.87
N VAL A 9 18.08 10.62 9.69
CA VAL A 9 17.93 11.69 10.70
C VAL A 9 17.30 11.13 11.98
N LEU A 10 16.27 10.28 11.86
CA LEU A 10 15.67 9.61 13.03
C LEU A 10 16.69 8.78 13.81
N SER A 11 17.67 8.19 13.12
CA SER A 11 18.66 7.30 13.73
C SER A 11 19.58 7.99 14.75
N GLU A 12 19.65 9.33 14.72
CA GLU A 12 20.37 10.14 15.69
C GLU A 12 19.74 10.06 17.09
N THR A 13 18.44 9.75 17.18
CA THR A 13 17.70 9.66 18.45
C THR A 13 17.15 8.27 18.73
N VAL A 14 16.84 7.50 17.67
CA VAL A 14 16.29 6.14 17.79
C VAL A 14 17.25 5.15 17.13
N PRO A 15 17.79 4.16 17.87
CA PRO A 15 18.70 3.18 17.28
C PRO A 15 18.11 2.47 16.05
N SER A 16 18.92 2.28 14.99
CA SER A 16 18.45 1.63 13.75
C SER A 16 17.88 0.23 13.99
N ILE A 17 18.44 -0.51 14.95
CA ILE A 17 17.92 -1.81 15.37
C ILE A 17 16.50 -1.76 15.92
N ALA A 18 16.14 -0.68 16.63
CA ALA A 18 14.79 -0.49 17.15
C ALA A 18 13.79 -0.26 16.00
N MET A 19 14.15 0.56 15.01
CA MET A 19 13.33 0.79 13.81
C MET A 19 13.12 -0.50 13.01
N GLN A 20 14.19 -1.27 12.77
CA GLN A 20 14.12 -2.55 12.07
C GLN A 20 13.26 -3.57 12.83
N SER A 21 13.47 -3.69 14.14
CA SER A 21 12.68 -4.57 15.00
C SER A 21 11.20 -4.21 14.98
N PHE A 22 10.88 -2.91 15.02
CA PHE A 22 9.50 -2.42 14.90
C PHE A 22 8.85 -2.88 13.59
N VAL A 23 9.52 -2.72 12.45
CA VAL A 23 8.99 -3.15 11.14
C VAL A 23 8.81 -4.68 11.09
N ILE A 24 9.74 -5.45 11.64
CA ILE A 24 9.64 -6.92 11.70
C ILE A 24 8.42 -7.33 12.54
N VAL A 25 8.28 -6.78 13.75
CA VAL A 25 7.16 -7.10 14.65
C VAL A 25 5.83 -6.68 14.02
N MET A 26 5.76 -5.50 13.41
CA MET A 26 4.58 -5.05 12.67
C MET A 26 4.19 -6.03 11.55
N GLY A 27 5.16 -6.46 10.73
CA GLY A 27 4.93 -7.45 9.68
C GLY A 27 4.43 -8.79 10.21
N LEU A 28 5.03 -9.29 11.30
CA LEU A 28 4.59 -10.51 11.97
C LEU A 28 3.15 -10.40 12.48
N LEU A 29 2.79 -9.28 13.11
CA LEU A 29 1.43 -9.05 13.59
C LEU A 29 0.40 -9.00 12.46
N VAL A 30 0.75 -8.40 11.32
CA VAL A 30 -0.12 -8.41 10.11
C VAL A 30 -0.33 -9.84 9.60
N VAL A 31 0.73 -10.63 9.48
CA VAL A 31 0.63 -12.03 9.04
C VAL A 31 -0.19 -12.86 10.02
N LEU A 32 0.07 -12.75 11.33
CA LEU A 32 -0.70 -13.48 12.34
C LEU A 32 -2.17 -13.06 12.36
N GLY A 33 -2.45 -11.76 12.29
CA GLY A 33 -3.81 -11.23 12.26
C GLY A 33 -4.60 -11.70 11.04
N THR A 34 -3.97 -11.71 9.86
CA THR A 34 -4.60 -12.20 8.63
C THR A 34 -4.86 -13.71 8.67
N LEU A 35 -3.93 -14.51 9.19
CA LEU A 35 -4.14 -15.96 9.38
C LEU A 35 -5.29 -16.24 10.36
N LEU A 36 -5.34 -15.54 11.48
CA LEU A 36 -6.44 -15.66 12.44
C LEU A 36 -7.80 -15.27 11.83
N ASP A 37 -7.85 -14.19 11.04
CA ASP A 37 -9.07 -13.75 10.35
C ASP A 37 -9.56 -14.80 9.33
N ILE A 38 -8.63 -15.38 8.55
CA ILE A 38 -8.92 -16.45 7.58
C ILE A 38 -9.49 -17.69 8.28
N ILE A 39 -8.90 -18.09 9.41
CA ILE A 39 -9.37 -19.23 10.23
C ILE A 39 -10.75 -18.93 10.81
N HIS A 40 -10.91 -17.76 11.45
CA HIS A 40 -12.15 -17.35 12.10
C HIS A 40 -13.34 -17.29 11.13
N LYS A 41 -13.14 -16.67 9.96
CA LYS A 41 -14.18 -16.55 8.92
C LYS A 41 -14.41 -17.84 8.12
N LYS A 42 -13.61 -18.89 8.35
CA LYS A 42 -13.66 -20.16 7.58
C LYS A 42 -13.54 -19.95 6.07
N ASN A 43 -12.89 -18.85 5.65
CA ASN A 43 -12.75 -18.45 4.24
C ASN A 43 -12.09 -19.55 3.40
N VAL A 44 -11.15 -20.28 4.00
CA VAL A 44 -10.45 -21.40 3.36
C VAL A 44 -11.42 -22.44 2.82
N LYS A 45 -12.41 -22.86 3.62
CA LYS A 45 -13.41 -23.86 3.20
C LYS A 45 -14.23 -23.34 2.03
N TYR A 46 -14.68 -22.09 2.12
CA TYR A 46 -15.42 -21.43 1.04
C TYR A 46 -14.64 -21.41 -0.27
N PHE A 47 -13.39 -20.95 -0.26
CA PHE A 47 -12.56 -20.88 -1.48
C PHE A 47 -12.25 -22.27 -2.05
N PHE A 48 -12.00 -23.28 -1.20
CA PHE A 48 -11.81 -24.65 -1.68
C PHE A 48 -13.06 -25.22 -2.35
N GLU A 49 -14.23 -25.00 -1.78
CA GLU A 49 -15.49 -25.44 -2.39
C GLU A 49 -15.76 -24.71 -3.70
N ASN A 50 -15.51 -23.40 -3.76
CA ASN A 50 -15.68 -22.61 -4.98
C ASN A 50 -14.68 -23.02 -6.06
N ALA A 51 -13.42 -23.31 -5.72
CA ALA A 51 -12.43 -23.82 -6.65
C ALA A 51 -12.84 -25.20 -7.21
N LYS A 52 -13.37 -26.09 -6.36
CA LYS A 52 -13.91 -27.39 -6.81
C LYS A 52 -15.11 -27.22 -7.75
N LYS A 53 -16.03 -26.30 -7.43
CA LYS A 53 -17.17 -25.98 -8.31
C LYS A 53 -16.71 -25.41 -9.65
N ALA A 54 -15.82 -24.41 -9.63
CA ALA A 54 -15.26 -23.81 -10.84
C ALA A 54 -14.52 -24.83 -11.72
N LYS A 55 -13.78 -25.77 -11.12
CA LYS A 55 -13.11 -26.86 -11.84
C LYS A 55 -14.10 -27.81 -12.51
N LYS A 56 -15.24 -28.10 -11.86
CA LYS A 56 -16.32 -28.93 -12.45
C LYS A 56 -17.06 -28.21 -13.58
N SER A 57 -17.22 -26.89 -13.48
CA SER A 57 -17.88 -26.07 -14.51
C SER A 57 -16.94 -25.61 -15.64
N ALA A 58 -15.69 -26.06 -15.65
CA ALA A 58 -14.70 -25.64 -16.64
C ALA A 58 -15.06 -26.20 -18.03
N LYS A 59 -15.28 -25.30 -19.00
CA LYS A 59 -15.60 -25.67 -20.40
C LYS A 59 -14.38 -26.08 -21.24
N LYS A 60 -13.18 -25.71 -20.81
CA LYS A 60 -11.91 -26.01 -21.49
C LYS A 60 -10.84 -26.38 -20.46
N THR A 61 -10.12 -27.46 -20.70
CA THR A 61 -8.91 -27.81 -19.96
C THR A 61 -7.70 -27.20 -20.66
N LEU A 62 -7.04 -26.26 -19.98
CA LEU A 62 -5.83 -25.61 -20.50
C LEU A 62 -4.59 -26.43 -20.18
N THR A 63 -3.64 -26.46 -21.12
CA THR A 63 -2.27 -26.95 -20.90
C THR A 63 -1.53 -26.07 -19.89
N THR A 64 -0.42 -26.57 -19.33
CA THR A 64 0.39 -25.80 -18.36
C THR A 64 0.87 -24.48 -18.96
N GLY A 65 1.28 -24.45 -20.23
CA GLY A 65 1.73 -23.23 -20.92
C GLY A 65 0.60 -22.21 -21.12
N GLU A 66 -0.58 -22.64 -21.56
CA GLU A 66 -1.75 -21.76 -21.69
C GLU A 66 -2.18 -21.18 -20.34
N LYS A 67 -2.16 -21.99 -19.27
CA LYS A 67 -2.46 -21.52 -17.90
C LYS A 67 -1.50 -20.42 -17.47
N THR A 68 -0.19 -20.62 -17.67
CA THR A 68 0.82 -19.62 -17.34
C THR A 68 0.62 -18.33 -18.14
N ALA A 69 0.34 -18.45 -19.44
CA ALA A 69 0.08 -17.27 -20.29
C ALA A 69 -1.15 -16.47 -19.84
N VAL A 70 -2.25 -17.15 -19.48
CA VAL A 70 -3.44 -16.49 -18.94
C VAL A 70 -3.13 -15.82 -17.60
N VAL A 71 -2.43 -16.50 -16.69
CA VAL A 71 -2.05 -15.92 -15.39
C VAL A 71 -1.19 -14.67 -15.56
N ILE A 72 -0.16 -14.72 -16.41
CA ILE A 72 0.69 -13.55 -16.69
C ILE A 72 -0.14 -12.41 -17.26
N LYS A 73 -1.04 -12.69 -18.22
CA LYS A 73 -1.91 -11.69 -18.81
C LYS A 73 -2.82 -11.04 -17.76
N THR A 74 -3.44 -11.85 -16.89
CA THR A 74 -4.29 -11.37 -15.80
C THR A 74 -3.51 -10.54 -14.78
N ILE A 75 -2.28 -10.92 -14.44
CA ILE A 75 -1.43 -10.11 -13.56
C ILE A 75 -1.11 -8.76 -14.23
N ALA A 76 -0.71 -8.79 -15.51
CA ALA A 76 -0.29 -7.60 -16.23
C ALA A 76 -1.46 -6.64 -16.52
N SER A 77 -2.63 -7.13 -16.92
CA SER A 77 -3.79 -6.28 -17.19
C SER A 77 -4.53 -5.95 -15.89
N ASP A 78 -5.01 -6.97 -15.19
CA ASP A 78 -6.03 -6.78 -14.16
C ASP A 78 -5.40 -6.35 -12.84
N ILE A 79 -4.29 -6.95 -12.43
CA ILE A 79 -3.65 -6.59 -11.15
C ILE A 79 -2.84 -5.29 -11.30
N ALA A 80 -1.92 -5.26 -12.26
CA ALA A 80 -1.00 -4.13 -12.38
C ALA A 80 -1.71 -2.85 -12.84
N THR A 81 -2.78 -2.94 -13.62
CA THR A 81 -3.48 -1.75 -14.10
C THR A 81 -4.87 -1.56 -13.51
N THR A 82 -5.33 -2.48 -12.66
CA THR A 82 -6.67 -2.46 -12.06
C THR A 82 -7.75 -2.21 -13.12
N SER A 83 -7.63 -2.89 -14.27
CA SER A 83 -8.54 -2.72 -15.42
C SER A 83 -9.99 -3.07 -15.09
N GLU A 84 -10.21 -3.86 -14.04
CA GLU A 84 -11.52 -4.16 -13.44
C GLU A 84 -12.31 -2.91 -13.00
N LEU A 85 -11.66 -1.80 -12.71
CA LEU A 85 -12.31 -0.54 -12.33
C LEU A 85 -12.80 0.28 -13.53
N GLY A 86 -12.63 -0.24 -14.76
CA GLY A 86 -12.97 0.45 -16.00
C GLY A 86 -12.03 1.63 -16.32
N ALA A 87 -12.21 2.23 -17.50
CA ALA A 87 -11.50 3.46 -17.85
C ALA A 87 -12.20 4.66 -17.19
N GLY A 88 -11.54 5.34 -16.25
CA GLY A 88 -12.12 6.52 -15.62
C GLY A 88 -11.39 7.02 -14.37
N LYS A 89 -11.99 8.03 -13.73
CA LYS A 89 -11.44 8.73 -12.55
C LYS A 89 -11.13 7.77 -11.39
N ARG A 90 -11.97 6.74 -11.18
CA ARG A 90 -11.80 5.73 -10.13
C ARG A 90 -10.54 4.90 -10.32
N ARG A 91 -10.26 4.46 -11.54
CA ARG A 91 -9.02 3.73 -11.85
C ARG A 91 -7.79 4.61 -11.65
N ALA A 92 -7.83 5.86 -12.12
CA ALA A 92 -6.71 6.79 -11.94
C ALA A 92 -6.39 7.05 -10.46
N ALA A 93 -7.40 7.37 -9.64
CA ALA A 93 -7.22 7.58 -8.20
C ALA A 93 -6.73 6.31 -7.49
N HIS A 94 -7.27 5.14 -7.89
CA HIS A 94 -6.83 3.86 -7.32
C HIS A 94 -5.38 3.54 -7.66
N LEU A 95 -4.96 3.70 -8.92
CA LEU A 95 -3.57 3.46 -9.34
C LEU A 95 -2.60 4.40 -8.64
N LEU A 96 -2.97 5.67 -8.49
CA LEU A 96 -2.18 6.66 -7.76
C LEU A 96 -2.03 6.26 -6.29
N GLY A 97 -3.11 5.83 -5.64
CA GLY A 97 -3.09 5.32 -4.27
C GLY A 97 -2.30 4.02 -4.11
N MET A 98 -2.53 3.03 -4.97
CA MET A 98 -1.90 1.71 -4.93
C MET A 98 -0.39 1.80 -5.15
N TYR A 99 0.04 2.37 -6.28
CA TYR A 99 1.47 2.51 -6.58
C TYR A 99 2.16 3.50 -5.65
N GLY A 100 1.47 4.58 -5.28
CA GLY A 100 1.99 5.50 -4.27
C GLY A 100 2.34 4.77 -2.97
N THR A 101 1.40 3.95 -2.48
CA THR A 101 1.57 3.21 -1.22
C THR A 101 2.69 2.19 -1.34
N ILE A 102 2.78 1.46 -2.46
CA ILE A 102 3.87 0.51 -2.71
C ILE A 102 5.23 1.20 -2.68
N LEU A 103 5.39 2.30 -3.43
CA LEU A 103 6.66 3.05 -3.48
C LEU A 103 7.03 3.61 -2.09
N PHE A 104 6.06 4.14 -1.36
CA PHE A 104 6.25 4.66 0.00
C PHE A 104 6.75 3.57 0.96
N TRP A 105 6.13 2.39 0.97
CA TRP A 105 6.53 1.29 1.85
C TRP A 105 7.86 0.66 1.44
N VAL A 106 8.09 0.44 0.14
CA VAL A 106 9.36 -0.11 -0.37
C VAL A 106 10.51 0.83 -0.03
N GLY A 107 10.34 2.14 -0.28
CA GLY A 107 11.33 3.14 0.10
C GLY A 107 11.60 3.15 1.61
N SER A 108 10.55 3.01 2.43
CA SER A 108 10.68 2.96 3.89
C SER A 108 11.50 1.75 4.32
N VAL A 109 11.15 0.55 3.86
CA VAL A 109 11.84 -0.69 4.22
C VAL A 109 13.31 -0.61 3.81
N ILE A 110 13.60 -0.19 2.58
CA ILE A 110 14.98 -0.16 2.11
C ILE A 110 15.81 0.88 2.88
N MET A 111 15.27 2.06 3.12
CA MET A 111 15.98 3.07 3.92
C MET A 111 16.16 2.64 5.38
N ILE A 112 15.18 1.99 6.00
CA ILE A 112 15.28 1.50 7.39
C ILE A 112 16.31 0.37 7.53
N PHE A 113 16.32 -0.59 6.61
CA PHE A 113 17.16 -1.79 6.72
C PHE A 113 18.57 -1.58 6.19
N CYS A 114 18.73 -0.78 5.14
CA CYS A 114 20.02 -0.63 4.46
C CYS A 114 20.71 0.70 4.76
N TYR A 115 19.96 1.77 5.07
CA TYR A 115 20.50 3.14 5.07
C TYR A 115 20.10 3.98 6.28
N ALA A 116 19.68 3.36 7.38
CA ALA A 116 19.29 4.07 8.60
C ALA A 116 20.44 4.20 9.59
N SER A 117 21.67 3.86 9.21
CA SER A 117 22.83 4.09 10.07
C SER A 117 23.43 5.47 9.75
N PRO A 118 23.87 6.26 10.74
CA PRO A 118 24.50 7.56 10.49
C PRO A 118 25.74 7.50 9.58
N SER A 119 26.40 6.36 9.49
CA SER A 119 27.58 6.14 8.63
C SER A 119 27.24 5.67 7.20
N SER A 120 25.95 5.48 6.88
CA SER A 120 25.52 4.97 5.58
C SER A 120 25.06 6.08 4.64
N ASP A 121 25.71 6.17 3.49
CA ASP A 121 25.30 7.10 2.43
C ASP A 121 24.08 6.56 1.69
N THR A 122 22.96 7.26 1.80
CA THR A 122 21.72 6.86 1.11
C THR A 122 21.73 7.29 -0.35
N PRO A 123 21.60 6.38 -1.33
CA PRO A 123 21.42 6.76 -2.72
C PRO A 123 20.18 7.64 -2.91
N LEU A 124 20.32 8.75 -3.64
CA LEU A 124 19.26 9.76 -3.84
C LEU A 124 17.94 9.20 -4.39
N ILE A 125 18.00 8.07 -5.12
CA ILE A 125 16.81 7.41 -5.66
C ILE A 125 15.82 6.98 -4.56
N TRP A 126 16.28 6.58 -3.38
CA TRP A 126 15.41 6.06 -2.32
C TRP A 126 14.57 7.14 -1.63
N PRO A 127 15.15 8.27 -1.18
CA PRO A 127 14.37 9.40 -0.70
C PRO A 127 13.38 9.92 -1.76
N ILE A 128 13.78 9.99 -3.03
CA ILE A 128 12.90 10.44 -4.11
C ILE A 128 11.72 9.48 -4.28
N ILE A 129 11.97 8.17 -4.39
CA ILE A 129 10.92 7.13 -4.49
C ILE A 129 9.94 7.24 -3.31
N TRP A 130 10.47 7.40 -2.09
CA TRP A 130 9.65 7.48 -0.89
C TRP A 130 8.73 8.70 -0.90
N HIS A 131 9.27 9.88 -1.21
CA HIS A 131 8.48 11.12 -1.26
C HIS A 131 7.47 11.10 -2.42
N THR A 132 7.87 10.63 -3.60
CA THR A 132 6.95 10.46 -4.73
C THR A 132 5.83 9.49 -4.38
N GLY A 133 6.15 8.36 -3.74
CA GLY A 133 5.17 7.39 -3.27
C GLY A 133 4.18 8.00 -2.26
N ALA A 134 4.69 8.75 -1.28
CA ALA A 134 3.84 9.42 -0.30
C ALA A 134 2.90 10.46 -0.96
N ILE A 135 3.42 11.30 -1.86
CA ILE A 135 2.64 12.31 -2.58
C ILE A 135 1.56 11.65 -3.45
N MET A 136 1.91 10.60 -4.19
CA MET A 136 0.93 9.83 -4.97
C MET A 136 -0.16 9.24 -4.07
N THR A 137 0.21 8.66 -2.92
CA THR A 137 -0.76 8.12 -1.96
C THR A 137 -1.72 9.19 -1.46
N VAL A 138 -1.20 10.36 -1.11
CA VAL A 138 -1.98 11.51 -0.62
C VAL A 138 -2.92 12.02 -1.70
N LEU A 139 -2.41 12.28 -2.90
CA LEU A 139 -3.22 12.77 -4.01
C LEU A 139 -4.31 11.76 -4.40
N GLY A 140 -3.97 10.48 -4.53
CA GLY A 140 -4.92 9.43 -4.91
C GLY A 140 -5.96 9.18 -3.82
N GLY A 141 -5.51 9.13 -2.57
CA GLY A 141 -6.34 8.90 -1.39
C GLY A 141 -7.32 10.04 -1.14
N PHE A 142 -6.87 11.31 -1.15
CA PHE A 142 -7.78 12.46 -1.01
C PHE A 142 -8.72 12.61 -2.19
N TRP A 143 -8.24 12.37 -3.42
CA TRP A 143 -9.10 12.38 -4.59
C TRP A 143 -10.22 11.35 -4.47
N PHE A 144 -9.89 10.13 -4.04
CA PHE A 144 -10.89 9.10 -3.78
C PHE A 144 -11.84 9.51 -2.64
N TRP A 145 -11.29 9.94 -1.51
CA TRP A 145 -12.02 10.27 -0.28
C TRP A 145 -13.06 11.37 -0.48
N LEU A 146 -12.67 12.45 -1.16
CA LEU A 146 -13.50 13.66 -1.29
C LEU A 146 -14.46 13.58 -2.48
N PHE A 147 -14.08 12.90 -3.57
CA PHE A 147 -14.82 13.03 -4.84
C PHE A 147 -15.33 11.73 -5.44
N LEU A 148 -14.75 10.56 -5.10
CA LEU A 148 -15.09 9.30 -5.77
C LEU A 148 -15.69 8.25 -4.85
N ARG A 149 -15.66 8.47 -3.54
CA ARG A 149 -16.36 7.62 -2.57
C ARG A 149 -17.86 7.69 -2.83
N VAL A 150 -18.47 6.52 -3.04
CA VAL A 150 -19.90 6.39 -3.42
C VAL A 150 -20.81 7.09 -2.41
N ASP A 151 -20.53 6.94 -1.12
CA ASP A 151 -21.29 7.60 -0.05
C ASP A 151 -21.37 9.12 -0.26
N VAL A 152 -20.28 9.75 -0.72
CA VAL A 152 -20.19 11.20 -0.90
C VAL A 152 -20.77 11.60 -2.25
N TYR A 153 -20.35 10.91 -3.32
CA TYR A 153 -20.68 11.29 -4.69
C TYR A 153 -22.12 10.95 -5.09
N SER A 154 -22.61 9.78 -4.68
CA SER A 154 -23.91 9.23 -5.12
C SER A 154 -24.95 9.21 -4.02
N GLU A 155 -24.54 9.00 -2.76
CA GLU A 155 -25.48 8.92 -1.62
C GLU A 155 -25.57 10.23 -0.83
N ALA A 156 -24.81 11.26 -1.23
CA ALA A 156 -24.79 12.60 -0.63
C ALA A 156 -24.55 12.61 0.90
N HIS A 157 -23.89 11.60 1.43
CA HIS A 157 -23.42 11.59 2.80
C HIS A 157 -22.29 12.60 2.99
N PRO A 158 -22.18 13.23 4.18
CA PRO A 158 -21.09 14.15 4.45
C PRO A 158 -19.72 13.46 4.35
N TRP A 159 -18.75 14.15 3.77
CA TRP A 159 -17.38 13.63 3.56
C TRP A 159 -16.67 13.25 4.87
N TYR A 160 -17.06 13.84 6.00
CA TYR A 160 -16.50 13.55 7.32
C TYR A 160 -17.14 12.33 8.01
N ARG A 161 -18.16 11.69 7.40
CA ARG A 161 -18.74 10.45 7.92
C ARG A 161 -17.74 9.31 7.69
N ILE A 162 -17.25 8.70 8.76
CA ILE A 162 -16.32 7.56 8.70
C ILE A 162 -17.08 6.26 9.01
N ILE A 163 -16.93 5.26 8.14
CA ILE A 163 -17.43 3.90 8.35
C ILE A 163 -16.28 2.89 8.42
N LYS A 164 -16.56 1.65 8.87
CA LYS A 164 -15.52 0.62 9.03
C LYS A 164 -14.76 0.31 7.73
N ALA A 165 -15.42 0.42 6.58
CA ALA A 165 -14.79 0.19 5.28
C ALA A 165 -13.73 1.26 4.93
N ASP A 166 -13.84 2.45 5.50
CA ASP A 166 -12.96 3.59 5.22
C ASP A 166 -11.61 3.49 5.94
N LEU A 167 -11.55 2.72 7.04
CA LEU A 167 -10.38 2.66 7.92
C LEU A 167 -9.10 2.25 7.19
N PHE A 168 -9.22 1.43 6.15
CA PHE A 168 -8.07 1.07 5.33
C PHE A 168 -7.52 2.27 4.57
N VAL A 169 -8.35 2.99 3.81
CA VAL A 169 -7.89 4.16 3.02
C VAL A 169 -7.43 5.29 3.93
N LEU A 170 -8.16 5.55 5.01
CA LEU A 170 -7.80 6.60 5.97
C LEU A 170 -6.48 6.32 6.69
N SER A 171 -6.19 5.07 7.04
CA SER A 171 -4.90 4.71 7.66
C SER A 171 -3.72 4.90 6.69
N LEU A 172 -3.89 4.54 5.40
CA LEU A 172 -2.89 4.82 4.37
C LEU A 172 -2.67 6.33 4.18
N LEU A 173 -3.76 7.09 4.11
CA LEU A 173 -3.71 8.53 3.93
C LEU A 173 -3.05 9.23 5.12
N ALA A 174 -3.41 8.84 6.34
CA ALA A 174 -2.79 9.34 7.56
C ALA A 174 -1.28 9.02 7.57
N SER A 175 -0.90 7.78 7.27
CA SER A 175 0.51 7.36 7.29
C SER A 175 1.36 8.16 6.30
N ALA A 176 0.91 8.31 5.05
CA ALA A 176 1.64 9.07 4.04
C ALA A 176 1.66 10.58 4.34
N THR A 177 0.55 11.14 4.82
CA THR A 177 0.45 12.57 5.17
C THR A 177 1.36 12.91 6.35
N PHE A 178 1.29 12.14 7.44
CA PHE A 178 2.17 12.34 8.58
C PHE A 178 3.64 12.08 8.23
N GLY A 179 3.93 11.10 7.36
CA GLY A 179 5.29 10.90 6.84
C GLY A 179 5.82 12.14 6.11
N LEU A 180 5.04 12.73 5.22
CA LEU A 180 5.45 13.96 4.50
C LEU A 180 5.63 15.14 5.45
N ILE A 181 4.69 15.36 6.36
CA ILE A 181 4.80 16.41 7.38
C ILE A 181 6.06 16.21 8.21
N TRP A 182 6.30 14.98 8.67
CA TRP A 182 7.48 14.64 9.46
C TRP A 182 8.79 14.93 8.72
N SER A 183 8.92 14.46 7.47
CA SER A 183 10.10 14.75 6.64
C SER A 183 10.28 16.25 6.39
N PHE A 184 9.17 16.97 6.16
CA PHE A 184 9.20 18.42 5.99
C PHE A 184 9.69 19.13 7.26
N LEU A 185 9.15 18.78 8.42
CA LEU A 185 9.55 19.37 9.71
C LEU A 185 11.03 19.11 10.01
N GLN A 186 11.55 17.92 9.72
CA GLN A 186 12.99 17.64 9.86
C GLN A 186 13.82 18.59 8.99
N SER A 187 13.37 18.90 7.77
CA SER A 187 14.11 19.78 6.86
C SER A 187 14.14 21.25 7.30
N LEU A 188 13.29 21.63 8.25
CA LEU A 188 13.27 22.98 8.81
C LEU A 188 14.32 23.21 9.91
N ASN A 189 15.04 22.16 10.35
CA ASN A 189 16.04 22.23 11.43
C ASN A 189 15.50 22.98 12.66
N LEU A 190 14.28 22.64 13.07
CA LEU A 190 13.68 23.23 14.27
C LEU A 190 14.38 22.61 15.48
N ASN A 191 15.18 23.43 16.17
CA ASN A 191 15.94 23.06 17.37
C ASN A 191 15.07 22.54 18.51
#